data_AF-A0AAD8T911-F1
#
_entry.id   AF-A0AAD8T911-F1
#
_cell.length_a   1.000
_cell.length_b   1.000
_cell.length_c   1.000
_cell.angle_alpha   90.00
_cell.angle_beta   90.00
_cell.angle_gamma   90.00
#
_symmetry.space_group_name_H-M   'P 1'
#
loop_
_entity.id
_entity.type
_entity.pdbx_description
1 polymer ?
#
loop_
_entity_poly.entity_id
_entity_poly.type
_entity_poly.pdbx_seq_one_letter_code
_entity_poly.pdbx_strand_id
1 'polypeptide(L)'
;MACAQTGSGKTAAFCFPTISGIMKSRPPQRPRGSRTAYPLALILSPTRELSVQIHEEAKKFAYQTGVKACVAYGGAPIHQQPPMGQDRKRQGPGKEELQA
;
A
#
# COMPACT_ATOMS: atom_id res chain seq x y z
N MET A 1 -4.21 16.29 -15.61
CA MET A 1 -5.28 16.80 -14.75
C MET A 1 -6.56 16.07 -15.10
N ALA A 2 -7.29 15.53 -14.12
CA ALA A 2 -8.50 14.73 -14.36
C ALA A 2 -9.64 15.24 -13.47
N CYS A 3 -10.79 15.54 -14.08
CA CYS A 3 -12.01 15.93 -13.38
C CYS A 3 -13.06 14.84 -13.58
N ALA A 4 -13.46 14.19 -12.51
CA ALA A 4 -14.52 13.18 -12.56
C ALA A 4 -15.22 13.09 -11.20
N GLN A 5 -16.47 12.63 -11.17
CA GLN A 5 -17.28 12.48 -9.95
C GLN A 5 -16.86 11.28 -9.10
N THR A 6 -17.10 11.29 -7.79
CA THR A 6 -16.94 10.12 -6.92
C THR A 6 -17.66 8.90 -7.50
N GLY A 7 -17.06 7.70 -7.38
CA GLY A 7 -17.58 6.49 -8.02
C GLY A 7 -17.14 6.26 -9.47
N SER A 8 -16.45 7.22 -10.10
CA SER A 8 -15.97 7.10 -11.50
C SER A 8 -14.66 6.30 -11.69
N GLY A 9 -14.24 5.52 -10.69
CA GLY A 9 -13.00 4.72 -10.78
C GLY A 9 -11.67 5.48 -10.69
N LYS A 10 -11.65 6.75 -10.27
CA LYS A 10 -10.41 7.55 -10.15
C LYS A 10 -9.31 6.87 -9.33
N THR A 11 -9.69 6.19 -8.25
CA THR A 11 -8.74 5.49 -7.37
C THR A 11 -8.00 4.39 -8.13
N ALA A 12 -8.73 3.53 -8.85
CA ALA A 12 -8.14 2.49 -9.68
C ALA A 12 -7.26 3.08 -10.80
N ALA A 13 -7.69 4.21 -11.39
CA ALA A 13 -6.99 4.87 -12.49
C ALA A 13 -5.55 5.29 -12.13
N PHE A 14 -5.28 5.73 -10.89
CA PHE A 14 -3.91 5.99 -10.45
C PHE A 14 -3.27 4.79 -9.73
N CYS A 15 -4.02 3.94 -9.05
CA CYS A 15 -3.46 2.80 -8.31
C CYS A 15 -2.85 1.74 -9.23
N PHE A 16 -3.55 1.32 -10.30
CA PHE A 16 -3.06 0.26 -11.18
C PHE A 16 -1.74 0.58 -11.87
N PRO A 17 -1.57 1.73 -12.57
CA PRO A 17 -0.29 2.05 -13.19
C PRO A 17 0.82 2.23 -12.15
N THR A 18 0.50 2.74 -10.95
CA THR A 18 1.48 2.90 -9.85
C THR A 18 1.98 1.54 -9.36
N ILE A 19 1.06 0.60 -9.07
CA ILE A 19 1.40 -0.76 -8.61
C ILE A 19 2.19 -1.49 -9.71
N SER A 20 1.74 -1.42 -10.96
CA SER A 20 2.44 -2.03 -12.10
C SER A 20 3.86 -1.47 -12.27
N GLY A 21 4.04 -0.15 -12.12
CA GLY A 21 5.35 0.49 -12.16
C GLY A 21 6.26 0.04 -11.03
N ILE A 22 5.74 -0.08 -9.80
CA ILE A 22 6.48 -0.59 -8.65
C ILE A 22 6.90 -2.05 -8.87
N MET A 23 6.02 -2.90 -9.39
CA MET A 23 6.32 -4.31 -9.65
C MET A 23 7.43 -4.50 -10.69
N LYS A 24 7.50 -3.60 -11.69
CA LYS A 24 8.54 -3.61 -12.73
C LYS A 24 9.86 -2.98 -12.25
N SER A 25 9.81 -2.13 -11.23
CA SER A 25 10.98 -1.45 -10.69
C SER A 25 11.80 -2.39 -9.80
N ARG A 26 13.13 -2.30 -9.89
CA ARG A 26 14.01 -3.03 -8.97
C ARG A 26 13.90 -2.41 -7.58
N PRO A 27 13.73 -3.22 -6.52
CA PRO A 27 13.67 -2.68 -5.16
C PRO A 27 14.98 -1.91 -4.86
N PRO A 28 14.89 -0.64 -4.44
CA PRO A 28 16.09 0.14 -4.12
C PRO A 28 16.87 -0.56 -3.02
N GLN A 29 18.20 -0.55 -3.10
CA GLN A 29 19.04 -1.09 -2.03
C GLN A 29 18.77 -0.29 -0.75
N ARG A 30 18.21 -0.96 0.25
CA ARG A 30 17.96 -0.36 1.56
C ARG A 30 19.11 -0.69 2.50
N PRO A 31 19.62 0.29 3.27
CA PRO A 31 20.56 0.01 4.35
C PRO A 31 19.96 -1.04 5.30
N ARG A 32 20.68 -2.15 5.53
CA ARG A 32 20.25 -3.18 6.48
C ARG A 32 20.20 -2.56 7.88
N GLY A 33 19.08 -2.73 8.60
CA GLY A 33 18.91 -2.26 9.97
C GLY A 33 18.27 -0.88 10.13
N SER A 34 18.04 -0.13 9.05
CA SER A 34 17.33 1.15 9.14
C SER A 34 15.82 0.93 9.36
N ARG A 35 15.25 1.64 10.34
CA ARG A 35 13.78 1.73 10.56
C ARG A 35 13.11 2.74 9.62
N THR A 36 13.89 3.42 8.78
CA THR A 36 13.38 4.42 7.84
C THR A 36 12.67 3.75 6.66
N ALA A 37 11.44 4.18 6.43
CA ALA A 37 10.67 3.78 5.26
C ALA A 37 11.00 4.65 4.06
N TYR A 38 11.04 4.03 2.87
CA TYR A 38 11.22 4.71 1.59
C TYR A 38 10.04 4.35 0.69
N PRO A 39 8.92 5.10 0.77
CA PRO A 39 7.75 4.86 -0.09
C PRO A 39 8.10 5.17 -1.55
N LEU A 40 7.69 4.29 -2.46
CA LEU A 40 7.91 4.46 -3.91
C LEU A 40 6.82 5.33 -4.56
N ALA A 41 5.68 5.48 -3.89
CA ALA A 41 4.59 6.33 -4.31
C ALA A 41 3.94 6.98 -3.08
N LEU A 42 3.46 8.21 -3.24
CA LEU A 42 2.74 8.96 -2.22
C LEU A 42 1.44 9.49 -2.82
N ILE A 43 0.33 9.18 -2.17
CA ILE A 43 -1.00 9.70 -2.53
C ILE A 43 -1.45 10.59 -1.38
N LEU A 44 -1.77 11.84 -1.67
CA LEU A 44 -2.26 12.81 -0.69
C LEU A 44 -3.78 12.98 -0.85
N SER A 45 -4.48 13.05 0.27
CA SER A 45 -5.92 13.35 0.30
C SER A 45 -6.23 14.39 1.38
N PRO A 46 -7.24 15.25 1.18
CA PRO A 46 -7.58 16.34 2.09
C PRO A 46 -8.16 15.90 3.44
N THR A 47 -8.78 14.72 3.52
CA THR A 47 -9.44 14.23 4.73
C THR A 47 -9.05 12.80 5.06
N ARG A 48 -9.23 12.43 6.34
CA ARG A 48 -8.97 11.09 6.86
C ARG A 48 -9.85 10.04 6.21
N GLU A 49 -11.15 10.35 6.08
CA GLU A 49 -12.15 9.46 5.52
C GLU A 49 -11.79 9.10 4.08
N LEU A 50 -11.34 10.08 3.30
CA LEU A 50 -10.89 9.86 1.94
C LEU A 50 -9.57 9.09 1.87
N SER A 51 -8.62 9.33 2.80
CA SER A 51 -7.39 8.53 2.89
C SER A 51 -7.70 7.05 3.13
N VAL A 52 -8.62 6.76 4.05
CA VAL A 52 -9.03 5.39 4.38
C VAL A 52 -9.73 4.73 3.21
N GLN A 53 -10.65 5.43 2.52
CA GLN A 53 -11.30 4.90 1.32
C GLN A 53 -10.29 4.53 0.22
N ILE A 54 -9.33 5.42 -0.06
CA ILE A 54 -8.28 5.16 -1.04
C ILE A 54 -7.41 3.97 -0.59
N HIS A 55 -7.06 3.89 0.69
CA HIS A 55 -6.23 2.83 1.24
C HIS A 55 -6.89 1.45 1.12
N GLU A 56 -8.16 1.32 1.49
CA GLU A 56 -8.89 0.05 1.40
C GLU A 56 -8.98 -0.45 -0.04
N GLU A 57 -9.25 0.44 -0.99
CA GLU A 57 -9.23 0.09 -2.42
C GLU A 57 -7.83 -0.27 -2.91
N ALA A 58 -6.81 0.51 -2.55
CA ALA A 58 -5.42 0.23 -2.92
C ALA A 58 -4.93 -1.12 -2.37
N LYS A 59 -5.37 -1.50 -1.17
CA LYS A 59 -5.04 -2.79 -0.54
C LYS A 59 -5.64 -3.96 -1.31
N LYS A 60 -6.87 -3.83 -1.82
CA LYS A 60 -7.49 -4.83 -2.70
C LYS A 60 -6.69 -4.98 -4.00
N PHE A 61 -6.29 -3.86 -4.62
CA PHE A 61 -5.52 -3.89 -5.86
C PHE A 61 -4.08 -4.40 -5.69
N ALA A 62 -3.49 -4.21 -4.51
CA ALA A 62 -2.15 -4.69 -4.20
C ALA A 62 -2.12 -6.17 -3.77
N TYR A 63 -3.26 -6.84 -3.65
CA TYR A 63 -3.34 -8.25 -3.26
C TYR A 63 -2.49 -9.12 -4.19
N GLN A 64 -1.65 -10.00 -3.61
CA GLN A 64 -0.71 -10.87 -4.32
C GLN A 64 0.37 -10.19 -5.19
N THR A 65 0.46 -8.85 -5.19
CA THR A 65 1.49 -8.13 -5.96
C THR A 65 2.83 -8.00 -5.23
N GLY A 66 2.83 -8.22 -3.91
CA GLY A 66 3.98 -7.94 -3.03
C GLY A 66 4.16 -6.45 -2.69
N VAL A 67 3.36 -5.55 -3.29
CA VAL A 67 3.33 -4.13 -2.96
C VAL A 67 2.59 -3.92 -1.64
N LYS A 68 3.13 -3.05 -0.78
CA LYS A 68 2.53 -2.72 0.51
C LYS A 68 1.95 -1.32 0.46
N ALA A 69 0.64 -1.22 0.65
CA ALA A 69 -0.04 0.04 0.89
C ALA A 69 -0.02 0.33 2.40
N CYS A 70 0.28 1.58 2.77
CA CYS A 70 0.17 2.09 4.13
C CYS A 70 -0.61 3.40 4.10
N VAL A 71 -1.23 3.77 5.22
CA VAL A 71 -1.97 5.03 5.35
C VAL A 71 -1.57 5.72 6.64
N ALA A 72 -1.42 7.04 6.58
CA ALA A 72 -1.09 7.89 7.72
C ALA A 72 -2.00 9.13 7.69
N TYR A 73 -2.55 9.50 8.84
CA TYR A 73 -3.40 10.67 9.03
C TYR A 73 -3.32 11.18 10.47
N GLY A 74 -3.64 12.45 10.71
CA GLY A 74 -3.67 13.04 12.05
C GLY A 74 -4.80 12.51 12.93
N GLY A 75 -4.72 12.75 14.24
CA GLY A 75 -5.79 12.44 15.21
C GLY A 75 -5.89 10.98 15.66
N ALA A 76 -5.03 10.09 15.15
CA ALA A 76 -4.85 8.73 15.65
C ALA A 76 -3.43 8.55 16.20
N PRO A 77 -3.21 7.70 17.22
CA PRO A 77 -1.88 7.49 17.76
C PRO A 77 -0.95 6.91 16.69
N ILE A 78 0.23 7.52 16.50
CA ILE A 78 1.23 7.07 15.52
C ILE A 78 1.62 5.60 15.72
N HIS A 79 1.61 5.12 16.96
CA HIS A 79 1.92 3.73 17.29
C HIS A 79 0.85 2.72 16.87
N GLN A 80 -0.40 3.16 16.62
CA GLN A 80 -1.48 2.33 16.08
C GLN A 80 -1.54 2.35 14.55
N GLN A 81 -0.83 3.27 13.89
CA GLN A 81 -0.74 3.29 12.44
C GLN A 81 0.13 2.12 11.97
N PRO A 82 -0.23 1.46 10.85
CA PRO A 82 0.53 0.32 10.38
C PRO A 82 2.00 0.73 10.18
N PRO A 83 2.94 0.12 10.93
CA PRO A 83 4.34 0.51 10.85
C PRO A 83 4.84 0.30 9.42
N MET A 84 5.32 1.38 8.81
CA MET A 84 5.84 1.41 7.45
C MET A 84 7.19 0.64 7.42
N GLY A 85 7.16 -0.69 7.57
CA GLY A 85 8.36 -1.52 7.64
C GLY A 85 8.27 -2.86 8.37
N GLN A 86 7.22 -3.14 9.15
CA GLN A 86 7.17 -4.35 9.99
C GLN A 86 6.37 -5.54 9.43
N ASP A 87 5.72 -5.38 8.28
CA ASP A 87 4.86 -6.41 7.70
C ASP A 87 5.62 -7.54 6.95
N ARG A 88 6.84 -7.90 7.38
CA ARG A 88 7.63 -8.96 6.72
C ARG A 88 7.19 -10.39 7.09
N LYS A 89 6.26 -10.59 8.04
CA LYS A 89 5.99 -11.92 8.62
C LYS A 89 4.61 -12.54 8.38
N ARG A 90 3.69 -11.96 7.60
CA ARG A 90 2.32 -12.51 7.47
C ARG A 90 1.83 -12.87 6.06
N GLN A 91 2.67 -12.85 5.05
CA GLN A 91 2.29 -13.35 3.73
C GLN A 91 3.39 -14.23 3.15
N GLY A 92 3.52 -15.44 3.70
CA GLY A 92 4.00 -16.61 2.96
C GLY A 92 2.78 -17.45 2.56
N PRO A 93 2.81 -18.17 1.43
CA PRO A 93 1.76 -19.12 1.11
C PRO A 93 1.71 -20.20 2.19
N GLY A 94 0.50 -20.54 2.64
CA GLY A 94 0.25 -21.61 3.60
C GLY A 94 0.92 -22.91 3.14
N LYS A 95 1.70 -23.50 4.04
CA LYS A 95 2.18 -24.87 3.93
C LYS A 95 1.18 -25.80 4.64
N GLU A 96 0.02 -26.00 4.05
CA GLU A 96 -1.00 -27.01 4.40
C GLU A 96 -1.70 -27.30 3.05
N GLU A 97 -1.79 -28.48 2.45
CA GLU A 97 -1.59 -29.87 2.86
C GLU A 97 -0.82 -30.61 1.75
N LEU A 98 0.31 -31.21 2.11
CA LEU A 98 0.87 -32.36 1.40
C LEU A 98 0.58 -33.56 2.29
N GLN A 99 -0.60 -34.16 2.13
CA GLN A 99 -0.93 -35.52 2.57
C GLN A 99 -2.28 -35.93 1.97
N ALA A 100 -2.22 -36.52 0.78
CA ALA A 100 -3.15 -37.52 0.27
C ALA A 100 -2.40 -38.36 -0.76
#